data_AF-A0A292SSQ0-F1
#
_entry.id   AF-A0A292SSQ0-F1
#
_cell.length_a   1.000
_cell.length_b   1.000
_cell.length_c   1.000
_cell.angle_alpha   90.00
_cell.angle_beta   90.00
_cell.angle_gamma   90.00
#
_symmetry.space_group_name_H-M   'P 1'
#
loop_
_entity.id
_entity.type
_entity.pdbx_description
1 polymer ?
#
loop_
_entity_poly.entity_id
_entity_poly.type
_entity_poly.pdbx_seq_one_letter_code
_entity_poly.pdbx_strand_id
1 'polypeptide(L)'
;MDIRFINVEHSIKFRNLHEAQKEANRLKMTMDRFAKKTKIPFTCVFAVSELSLKFGEYVFFHNGKKGRPKRQLVSKLKPFQHPETVMPHLHIIIAYTEKEKLISDKIVSSITKKFGAESSRAFDITNNKPLYFFQYVVRQAHSLRFVDDFTNTISLDFKKMNRLSTKQKDNIYFHNLYRKDSRIA
;
A
#
# COMPACT_ATOMS: atom_id res chain seq x y z
N MET A 1 -1.48 -10.68 -19.22
CA MET A 1 -0.29 -10.80 -18.36
C MET A 1 -0.74 -10.63 -16.93
N ASP A 2 -0.33 -11.53 -16.03
CA ASP A 2 -0.73 -11.46 -14.62
C ASP A 2 0.12 -10.42 -13.87
N ILE A 3 -0.56 -9.52 -13.17
CA ILE A 3 0.10 -8.51 -12.33
C ILE A 3 0.57 -9.20 -11.04
N ARG A 4 1.87 -9.08 -10.76
CA ARG A 4 2.54 -9.59 -9.57
C ARG A 4 2.92 -8.46 -8.64
N PHE A 5 3.16 -8.79 -7.37
CA PHE A 5 3.34 -7.81 -6.31
C PHE A 5 4.55 -8.11 -5.44
N ILE A 6 5.37 -7.08 -5.21
CA ILE A 6 6.49 -7.10 -4.28
C ILE A 6 6.18 -6.14 -3.13
N ASN A 7 6.37 -6.60 -1.89
CA ASN A 7 6.51 -5.72 -0.74
C ASN A 7 7.99 -5.53 -0.44
N VAL A 8 8.44 -4.28 -0.36
CA VAL A 8 9.80 -3.97 0.09
C VAL A 8 9.71 -3.43 1.52
N GLU A 9 10.17 -4.25 2.45
CA GLU A 9 10.31 -3.87 3.84
C GLU A 9 11.44 -2.85 3.98
N HIS A 10 11.12 -1.70 4.55
CA HIS A 10 12.07 -0.66 4.89
C HIS A 10 12.27 -0.68 6.41
N SER A 11 13.34 -1.31 6.88
CA SER A 11 13.56 -1.60 8.30
C SER A 11 13.86 -0.35 9.14
N ILE A 12 14.24 0.75 8.50
CA ILE A 12 14.57 2.01 9.18
C ILE A 12 13.31 2.69 9.71
N LYS A 13 13.37 3.06 11.00
CA LYS A 13 12.42 3.93 11.67
C LYS A 13 12.98 5.36 11.69
N PHE A 14 12.15 6.34 11.34
CA PHE A 14 12.53 7.74 11.28
C PHE A 14 12.17 8.47 12.58
N ARG A 15 12.88 9.56 12.88
CA ARG A 15 12.62 10.35 14.10
C ARG A 15 11.28 11.07 14.05
N ASN A 16 10.86 11.48 12.85
CA ASN A 16 9.62 12.21 12.61
C ASN A 16 9.07 11.93 11.21
N LEU A 17 7.82 12.33 10.98
CA LEU A 17 7.14 12.16 9.69
C LEU A 17 7.85 12.91 8.54
N HIS A 18 8.49 14.04 8.83
CA HIS A 18 9.18 14.85 7.82
C HIS A 18 10.38 14.09 7.22
N GLU A 19 11.19 13.44 8.05
CA GLU A 19 12.30 12.59 7.59
C GLU A 19 11.81 11.41 6.74
N ALA A 20 10.73 10.75 7.17
CA ALA A 20 10.13 9.64 6.43
C ALA A 20 9.58 10.11 5.07
N GLN A 21 8.94 11.27 5.01
CA GLN A 21 8.46 11.89 3.76
C GLN A 21 9.61 12.28 2.83
N LYS A 22 10.71 12.81 3.37
CA LYS A 22 11.91 13.14 2.59
C LYS A 22 12.50 11.88 1.95
N GLU A 23 12.53 10.78 2.68
CA GLU A 23 12.98 9.50 2.14
C GLU A 23 12.02 8.93 1.08
N ALA A 24 10.70 8.99 1.32
CA ALA A 24 9.70 8.61 0.32
C ALA A 24 9.89 9.37 -1.00
N ASN A 25 10.10 10.69 -0.93
CA ASN A 25 10.35 11.54 -2.10
C ASN A 25 11.63 11.13 -2.84
N ARG A 26 12.72 10.87 -2.11
CA ARG A 26 14.00 10.42 -2.68
C ARG A 26 13.85 9.10 -3.44
N LEU A 27 13.17 8.13 -2.83
CA LEU A 27 12.95 6.82 -3.44
C LEU A 27 12.02 6.92 -4.65
N LYS A 28 10.95 7.73 -4.57
CA LYS A 28 10.06 8.02 -5.70
C LYS A 28 10.82 8.59 -6.89
N MET A 29 11.65 9.61 -6.69
CA MET A 29 12.48 10.17 -7.77
C MET A 29 13.45 9.13 -8.37
N THR A 30 14.01 8.26 -7.52
CA THR A 30 14.93 7.21 -7.97
C THR A 30 14.22 6.20 -8.88
N MET A 31 13.01 5.79 -8.49
CA MET A 31 12.22 4.83 -9.24
C MET A 31 11.58 5.45 -10.48
N ASP A 32 11.16 6.72 -10.45
CA ASP A 32 10.72 7.45 -11.65
C ASP A 32 11.81 7.47 -12.73
N ARG A 33 13.04 7.85 -12.36
CA ARG A 33 14.17 7.88 -13.31
C ARG A 33 14.47 6.49 -13.85
N PHE A 34 14.38 5.48 -13.00
CA PHE A 34 14.56 4.10 -13.40
C PHE A 34 13.47 3.66 -14.40
N ALA A 35 12.20 3.90 -14.09
CA ALA A 35 11.07 3.56 -14.96
C ALA A 35 11.18 4.21 -16.34
N LYS A 36 11.47 5.52 -16.38
CA LYS A 36 11.66 6.27 -17.63
C LYS A 36 12.83 5.72 -18.47
N LYS A 37 13.92 5.33 -17.82
CA LYS A 37 15.13 4.84 -18.49
C LYS A 37 14.94 3.44 -19.05
N THR A 38 14.37 2.53 -18.25
CA THR A 38 14.31 1.11 -18.61
C THR A 38 13.06 0.73 -19.39
N LYS A 39 11.98 1.51 -19.28
CA LYS A 39 10.67 1.20 -19.85
C LYS A 39 10.20 -0.21 -19.49
N ILE A 40 10.50 -0.65 -18.26
CA ILE A 40 9.99 -1.91 -17.72
C ILE A 40 8.58 -1.67 -17.17
N PRO A 41 7.61 -2.56 -17.43
CA PRO A 41 6.24 -2.42 -16.94
C PRO A 41 6.15 -2.63 -15.43
N PHE A 42 6.15 -1.52 -14.69
CA PHE A 42 5.90 -1.53 -13.24
C PHE A 42 5.34 -0.20 -12.76
N THR A 43 4.63 -0.23 -11.64
CA THR A 43 4.22 0.94 -10.86
C THR A 43 4.52 0.67 -9.39
N CYS A 44 4.79 1.71 -8.60
CA CYS A 44 4.99 1.56 -7.17
C CYS A 44 4.35 2.68 -6.35
N VAL A 45 4.05 2.34 -5.11
CA VAL A 45 3.63 3.28 -4.07
C VAL A 45 4.66 3.29 -2.95
N PHE A 46 4.85 4.47 -2.39
CA PHE A 46 5.55 4.70 -1.13
C PHE A 46 4.56 5.30 -0.16
N ALA A 47 4.27 4.59 0.92
CA ALA A 47 3.35 4.98 1.96
C ALA A 47 4.13 5.29 3.24
N VAL A 48 3.99 6.52 3.74
CA VAL A 48 4.54 6.93 5.04
C VAL A 48 3.47 6.72 6.09
N SER A 49 3.79 5.96 7.13
CA SER A 49 2.90 5.65 8.25
C SER A 49 3.61 5.86 9.58
N GLU A 50 2.85 6.22 10.61
CA GLU A 50 3.25 6.16 12.02
C GLU A 50 2.33 5.21 12.81
N LEU A 51 1.54 4.40 12.11
CA LEU A 51 0.62 3.45 12.71
C LEU A 51 1.13 2.02 12.51
N SER A 52 1.01 1.21 13.56
CA SER A 52 1.33 -0.21 13.51
C SER A 52 0.35 -0.93 12.59
N LEU A 53 0.86 -1.73 11.64
CA LEU A 53 0.03 -2.63 10.82
C LEU A 53 -0.52 -3.84 11.61
N LYS A 54 -0.29 -3.92 12.93
CA LYS A 54 -0.77 -5.01 13.79
C LYS A 54 -2.09 -4.62 14.44
N PHE A 55 -3.21 -4.76 13.73
CA PHE A 55 -4.53 -4.75 14.37
C PHE A 55 -5.55 -5.67 13.68
N GLY A 56 -6.61 -6.01 14.41
CA GLY A 56 -7.71 -6.83 13.91
C GLY A 56 -8.61 -5.99 13.03
N GLU A 57 -8.90 -6.44 11.82
CA GLU A 57 -9.92 -5.78 11.00
C GLU A 57 -10.85 -6.76 10.32
N TYR A 58 -12.09 -6.31 10.18
CA TYR A 58 -13.05 -6.92 9.28
C TYR A 58 -12.98 -6.23 7.93
N VAL A 59 -12.79 -7.02 6.87
CA VAL A 59 -12.99 -6.54 5.51
C VAL A 59 -14.17 -7.24 4.87
N PHE A 60 -14.89 -6.45 4.08
CA PHE A 60 -16.06 -6.87 3.33
C PHE A 60 -15.61 -7.41 1.98
N PHE A 61 -15.79 -8.71 1.76
CA PHE A 61 -15.52 -9.38 0.49
C PHE A 61 -16.80 -9.47 -0.33
N HIS A 62 -16.81 -8.84 -1.50
CA HIS A 62 -17.87 -8.99 -2.50
C HIS A 62 -17.39 -9.96 -3.57
N ASN A 63 -18.06 -11.11 -3.72
CA ASN A 63 -17.68 -12.19 -4.63
C ASN A 63 -18.21 -11.99 -6.06
N GLY A 64 -18.48 -10.74 -6.46
CA GLY A 64 -19.09 -10.40 -7.75
C GLY A 64 -20.55 -10.84 -7.95
N LYS A 65 -21.14 -11.58 -7.01
CA LYS A 65 -22.55 -12.04 -7.08
C LYS A 65 -23.48 -11.04 -6.37
N LYS A 66 -24.74 -10.95 -6.82
CA LYS A 66 -25.76 -10.10 -6.21
C LYS A 66 -25.96 -10.52 -4.74
N GLY A 67 -25.65 -9.63 -3.79
CA GLY A 67 -25.77 -9.92 -2.36
C GLY A 67 -24.94 -8.99 -1.47
N ARG A 68 -25.11 -9.12 -0.15
CA ARG A 68 -24.31 -8.38 0.84
C ARG A 68 -22.89 -8.97 0.91
N PRO A 69 -21.82 -8.14 0.89
CA PRO A 69 -20.47 -8.65 1.07
C PRO A 69 -20.31 -9.38 2.40
N LYS A 70 -19.50 -10.44 2.40
CA LYS A 70 -19.17 -11.18 3.62
C LYS A 70 -18.10 -10.43 4.41
N ARG A 71 -18.35 -10.19 5.69
CA ARG A 71 -17.31 -9.75 6.64
C ARG A 71 -16.37 -10.91 6.90
N GLN A 72 -15.07 -10.73 6.66
CA GLN A 72 -14.04 -11.66 7.10
C GLN A 72 -13.06 -10.93 8.01
N LEU A 73 -12.76 -11.55 9.15
CA LEU A 73 -11.69 -11.12 10.02
C LEU A 73 -10.36 -11.47 9.35
N VAL A 74 -9.48 -10.50 9.19
CA VAL A 74 -8.23 -10.67 8.42
C VAL A 74 -7.00 -10.74 9.32
N SER A 75 -7.19 -10.69 10.64
CA SER A 75 -6.12 -10.75 11.63
C SER A 75 -6.60 -11.41 12.92
N LYS A 76 -5.71 -12.13 13.62
CA LYS A 76 -5.99 -12.76 14.92
C LYS A 76 -6.10 -11.74 16.08
N LEU A 77 -5.83 -10.46 15.82
CA LEU A 77 -5.83 -9.39 16.82
C LEU A 77 -7.25 -8.86 17.07
N LYS A 78 -7.46 -8.18 18.20
CA LYS A 78 -8.77 -7.62 18.56
C LYS A 78 -9.23 -6.61 17.49
N PRO A 79 -10.44 -6.77 16.94
CA PRO A 79 -10.96 -5.84 15.95
C PRO A 79 -11.36 -4.50 16.59
N PHE A 80 -11.26 -3.42 15.80
CA PHE A 80 -11.72 -2.06 16.17
C PHE A 80 -10.96 -1.35 17.29
N GLN A 81 -9.77 -1.82 17.69
CA GLN A 81 -8.89 -1.01 18.54
C GLN A 81 -8.22 0.08 17.72
N HIS A 82 -7.96 1.23 18.36
CA HIS A 82 -7.13 2.26 17.77
C HIS A 82 -5.75 1.67 17.44
N PRO A 83 -5.25 1.85 16.21
CA PRO A 83 -3.91 1.37 15.85
C PRO A 83 -2.88 2.05 16.75
N GLU A 84 -1.96 1.24 17.30
CA GLU A 84 -0.85 1.77 18.09
C GLU A 84 0.03 2.68 17.23
N THR A 85 0.35 3.85 17.76
CA THR A 85 1.35 4.73 17.15
C THR A 85 2.73 4.12 17.34
N VAL A 86 3.49 4.05 16.25
CA VAL A 86 4.87 3.58 16.19
C VAL A 86 5.72 4.64 15.51
N MET A 87 7.04 4.48 15.60
CA MET A 87 7.94 5.39 14.90
C MET A 87 7.63 5.45 13.39
N PRO A 88 7.66 6.65 12.78
CA PRO A 88 7.43 6.83 11.35
C PRO A 88 8.27 5.88 10.50
N HIS A 89 7.65 5.29 9.49
CA HIS A 89 8.26 4.29 8.62
C HIS A 89 7.61 4.26 7.23
N LEU A 90 8.22 3.48 6.34
CA LEU A 90 7.82 3.36 4.93
C LEU A 90 7.27 1.97 4.65
N HIS A 91 6.15 1.92 3.94
CA HIS A 91 5.72 0.74 3.20
C HIS A 91 5.91 1.00 1.71
N ILE A 92 6.48 0.03 1.03
CA ILE A 92 6.81 0.15 -0.38
C ILE A 92 6.19 -1.05 -1.08
N ILE A 93 5.26 -0.80 -1.99
CA ILE A 93 4.61 -1.86 -2.75
C ILE A 93 4.82 -1.59 -4.23
N ILE A 94 5.19 -2.64 -4.95
CA ILE A 94 5.48 -2.60 -6.38
C ILE A 94 4.57 -3.59 -7.08
N ALA A 95 3.85 -3.13 -8.10
CA ALA A 95 3.13 -3.98 -9.03
C ALA A 95 3.91 -4.05 -10.35
N TYR A 96 4.08 -5.25 -10.89
CA TYR A 96 4.91 -5.50 -12.05
C TYR A 96 4.39 -6.72 -12.85
N THR A 97 4.78 -6.84 -14.12
CA THR A 97 4.49 -8.05 -14.92
C THR A 97 5.75 -8.88 -15.17
N GLU A 98 6.91 -8.24 -15.30
CA GLU A 98 8.18 -8.90 -15.61
C GLU A 98 9.39 -8.23 -14.94
N LYS A 99 10.56 -8.88 -15.05
CA LYS A 99 11.86 -8.37 -14.58
C LYS A 99 11.92 -8.04 -13.07
N GLU A 100 11.24 -8.85 -12.25
CA GLU A 100 11.17 -8.75 -10.79
C GLU A 100 12.49 -8.33 -10.13
N LYS A 101 13.55 -9.15 -10.30
CA LYS A 101 14.87 -8.92 -9.68
C LYS A 101 15.44 -7.55 -10.00
N LEU A 102 15.34 -7.12 -11.26
CA LEU A 102 15.89 -5.84 -11.68
C LEU A 102 15.17 -4.65 -11.02
N ILE A 103 13.85 -4.79 -10.81
CA ILE A 103 13.04 -3.77 -10.13
C ILE A 103 13.31 -3.78 -8.62
N SER A 104 13.29 -4.97 -7.98
CA SER A 104 13.54 -5.11 -6.54
C SER A 104 14.96 -4.69 -6.15
N ASP A 105 15.95 -5.08 -6.93
CA ASP A 105 17.35 -4.76 -6.65
C ASP A 105 17.61 -3.26 -6.79
N LYS A 106 16.92 -2.58 -7.70
CA LYS A 106 17.06 -1.14 -7.86
C LYS A 106 16.68 -0.38 -6.60
N ILE A 107 15.58 -0.77 -5.96
CA ILE A 107 15.08 -0.11 -4.77
C ILE A 107 15.85 -0.55 -3.51
N VAL A 108 16.10 -1.86 -3.35
CA VAL A 108 16.88 -2.41 -2.24
C VAL A 108 18.28 -1.81 -2.24
N SER A 109 18.98 -1.80 -3.39
CA SER A 109 20.31 -1.19 -3.49
C SER A 109 20.29 0.31 -3.18
N SER A 110 19.21 1.04 -3.49
CA SER A 110 19.10 2.46 -3.17
C SER A 110 18.94 2.73 -1.67
N ILE A 111 18.27 1.83 -0.94
CA ILE A 111 18.11 1.92 0.51
C ILE A 111 19.40 1.47 1.18
N THR A 112 19.93 0.30 0.79
CA THR A 112 21.17 -0.28 1.31
C THR A 112 22.37 0.64 1.16
N LYS A 113 22.51 1.35 0.03
CA LYS A 113 23.60 2.34 -0.15
C LYS A 113 23.56 3.49 0.84
N LYS A 114 22.37 3.85 1.36
CA LYS A 114 22.20 4.97 2.28
C LYS A 114 22.25 4.54 3.75
N PHE A 115 21.69 3.38 4.07
CA PHE A 115 21.46 2.95 5.45
C PHE A 115 22.23 1.69 5.85
N GLY A 116 23.02 1.10 4.95
CA GLY A 116 23.81 -0.10 5.21
C GLY A 116 23.07 -1.39 4.87
N ALA A 117 23.78 -2.51 5.03
CA ALA A 117 23.24 -3.85 4.87
C ALA A 117 22.03 -4.08 5.80
N GLU A 118 21.10 -4.95 5.41
CA GLU A 118 19.89 -5.30 6.20
C GLU A 118 18.83 -4.21 6.38
N SER A 119 19.07 -3.00 5.86
CA SER A 119 18.11 -1.89 5.92
C SER A 119 16.84 -2.09 5.08
N SER A 120 16.85 -3.04 4.14
CA SER A 120 15.67 -3.42 3.38
C SER A 120 15.70 -4.85 2.86
N ARG A 121 14.50 -5.41 2.62
CA ARG A 121 14.32 -6.71 1.99
C ARG A 121 13.06 -6.70 1.12
N ALA A 122 13.15 -7.34 -0.05
CA ALA A 122 12.02 -7.49 -0.96
C ALA A 122 11.39 -8.88 -0.79
N PHE A 123 10.06 -8.94 -0.78
CA PHE A 123 9.28 -10.16 -0.63
C PHE A 123 8.19 -10.20 -1.71
N ASP A 124 8.10 -11.32 -2.43
CA ASP A 124 6.94 -11.59 -3.30
C ASP A 124 5.71 -11.85 -2.42
N ILE A 125 4.66 -11.06 -2.65
CA ILE A 125 3.39 -11.15 -1.93
C ILE A 125 2.22 -11.47 -2.86
N THR A 126 2.48 -11.88 -4.10
CA THR A 126 1.47 -12.13 -5.14
C THR A 126 0.39 -13.11 -4.65
N ASN A 127 0.79 -14.18 -3.97
CA ASN A 127 -0.13 -15.21 -3.47
C ASN A 127 -0.74 -14.88 -2.09
N ASN A 128 -0.41 -13.72 -1.50
CA ASN A 128 -0.76 -13.35 -0.13
C ASN A 128 -1.85 -12.26 -0.07
N LYS A 129 -2.84 -12.31 -0.97
CA LYS A 129 -3.91 -11.30 -1.08
C LYS A 129 -3.34 -9.85 -1.12
N PRO A 130 -2.44 -9.54 -2.07
CA PRO A 130 -1.65 -8.31 -2.08
C PRO A 130 -2.49 -7.03 -2.12
N LEU A 131 -3.64 -7.06 -2.81
CA LEU A 131 -4.57 -5.93 -2.88
C LEU A 131 -5.14 -5.55 -1.52
N TYR A 132 -5.37 -6.53 -0.63
CA TYR A 132 -5.84 -6.29 0.73
C TYR A 132 -4.76 -5.55 1.54
N PHE A 133 -3.54 -6.08 1.52
CA PHE A 133 -2.40 -5.48 2.19
C PHE A 133 -2.17 -4.05 1.72
N PHE A 134 -2.31 -3.81 0.42
CA PHE A 134 -2.20 -2.49 -0.19
C PHE A 134 -3.27 -1.51 0.30
N GLN A 135 -4.54 -1.89 0.24
CA GLN A 135 -5.66 -1.05 0.68
C GLN A 135 -5.48 -0.61 2.12
N TYR A 136 -5.01 -1.52 2.95
CA TYR A 136 -4.72 -1.28 4.35
C TYR A 136 -3.57 -0.28 4.55
N VAL A 137 -2.45 -0.49 3.85
CA VAL A 137 -1.30 0.43 3.85
C VAL A 137 -1.73 1.84 3.41
N VAL A 138 -2.50 1.96 2.33
CA VAL A 138 -3.01 3.26 1.83
C VAL A 138 -3.89 3.95 2.84
N ARG A 139 -4.76 3.21 3.53
CA ARG A 139 -5.68 3.79 4.51
C ARG A 139 -4.93 4.37 5.71
N GLN A 140 -3.87 3.69 6.15
CA GLN A 140 -3.08 4.06 7.32
C GLN A 140 -2.02 5.12 7.02
N ALA A 141 -1.70 5.32 5.74
CA ALA A 141 -0.64 6.21 5.33
C ALA A 141 -0.98 7.68 5.60
N HIS A 142 -0.12 8.35 6.36
CA HIS A 142 -0.11 9.81 6.48
C HIS A 142 0.14 10.48 5.11
N SER A 143 0.97 9.88 4.26
CA SER A 143 1.20 10.38 2.91
C SER A 143 1.58 9.29 1.92
N LEU A 144 1.26 9.51 0.65
CA LEU A 144 1.51 8.59 -0.45
C LEU A 144 2.33 9.26 -1.55
N ARG A 145 3.23 8.50 -2.16
CA ARG A 145 3.96 8.88 -3.38
C ARG A 145 3.84 7.75 -4.39
N PHE A 146 3.69 8.09 -5.65
CA PHE A 146 3.44 7.12 -6.72
C PHE A 146 4.47 7.28 -7.84
N VAL A 147 4.82 6.16 -8.45
CA VAL A 147 5.58 6.07 -9.70
C VAL A 147 4.66 5.46 -10.73
N ASP A 148 4.43 6.20 -11.81
CA ASP A 148 3.57 5.76 -12.90
C ASP A 148 4.28 4.68 -13.73
N ASP A 149 3.50 3.76 -14.29
CA ASP A 149 3.99 2.87 -15.33
C ASP A 149 4.11 3.64 -16.65
N PHE A 150 5.33 3.78 -17.15
CA PHE A 150 5.61 4.49 -18.41
C PHE A 150 5.39 3.62 -19.66
N THR A 151 5.00 2.36 -19.49
CA THR A 151 4.68 1.44 -20.59
C THR A 151 3.17 1.30 -20.84
N ASN A 152 2.33 1.80 -19.93
CA ASN A 152 0.86 1.62 -19.92
C ASN A 152 0.41 0.13 -19.92
N THR A 153 1.26 -0.78 -19.45
CA THR A 153 0.97 -2.22 -19.38
C THR A 153 0.26 -2.58 -18.07
N ILE A 154 0.59 -1.89 -16.98
CA ILE A 154 0.00 -2.13 -15.67
C ILE A 154 -1.35 -1.41 -15.59
N SER A 155 -2.44 -2.18 -15.62
CA SER A 155 -3.81 -1.65 -15.50
C SER A 155 -4.18 -1.19 -14.07
N LEU A 156 -3.24 -1.28 -13.13
CA LEU A 156 -3.43 -0.92 -11.72
C LEU A 156 -3.09 0.56 -11.50
N ASP A 157 -4.08 1.35 -11.10
CA ASP A 157 -3.88 2.78 -10.80
C ASP A 157 -3.91 3.02 -9.29
N PHE A 158 -2.71 3.13 -8.69
CA PHE A 158 -2.56 3.40 -7.27
C PHE A 158 -3.05 4.80 -6.85
N LYS A 159 -3.09 5.79 -7.75
CA LYS A 159 -3.59 7.14 -7.45
C LYS A 159 -5.11 7.14 -7.29
N LYS A 160 -5.82 6.31 -8.07
CA LYS A 160 -7.29 6.15 -8.01
C LYS A 160 -7.77 5.24 -6.89
N MET A 161 -6.87 4.51 -6.22
CA MET A 161 -7.20 3.79 -4.99
C MET A 161 -7.41 4.81 -3.86
N ASN A 162 -8.62 5.34 -3.75
CA ASN A 162 -9.01 6.33 -2.77
C ASN A 162 -8.62 5.89 -1.35
N ARG A 163 -8.15 6.84 -0.52
CA ARG A 163 -8.22 6.74 0.93
C ARG A 163 -9.68 6.52 1.30
N LEU A 164 -10.04 5.31 1.74
CA LEU A 164 -11.37 5.06 2.30
C LEU A 164 -11.56 6.03 3.48
N SER A 165 -12.66 6.80 3.47
CA SER A 165 -12.97 7.79 4.50
C SER A 165 -12.98 7.13 5.88
N THR A 166 -12.18 7.68 6.80
CA THR A 166 -12.03 7.22 8.19
C THR A 166 -13.06 7.83 9.15
N LYS A 167 -14.12 8.49 8.66
CA LYS A 167 -15.23 8.86 9.54
C LYS A 167 -16.02 7.59 9.90
N GLN A 168 -15.55 6.88 10.92
CA GLN A 168 -16.45 6.21 11.85
C GLN A 168 -17.32 7.31 12.45
N LYS A 169 -18.49 7.57 11.85
CA LYS A 169 -19.63 7.89 12.68
C LYS A 169 -19.91 6.60 13.43
N ASP A 170 -20.04 6.65 14.75
CA ASP A 170 -20.08 5.50 15.67
C ASP A 170 -21.06 4.37 15.34
N ASN A 171 -21.87 4.46 14.28
CA ASN A 171 -22.78 3.42 13.83
C ASN A 171 -22.96 3.32 12.30
N ILE A 172 -22.07 3.85 11.45
CA ILE A 172 -22.28 3.85 9.98
C ILE A 172 -21.04 3.35 9.24
N TYR A 173 -21.17 2.21 8.55
CA TYR A 173 -20.13 1.64 7.66
C TYR A 173 -20.44 1.96 6.20
N PHE A 174 -19.52 2.63 5.52
CA PHE A 174 -19.63 3.00 4.11
C PHE A 174 -19.55 1.77 3.20
N HIS A 175 -20.64 1.53 2.47
CA HIS A 175 -20.69 0.70 1.28
C HIS A 175 -21.05 1.63 0.10
N ASN A 176 -20.45 1.47 -1.08
CA ASN A 176 -20.86 2.22 -2.29
C ASN A 176 -22.30 1.90 -2.77
N LEU A 177 -23.01 1.00 -2.07
CA LEU A 177 -24.44 0.70 -2.26
C LEU A 177 -25.33 1.39 -1.22
N TYR A 178 -24.78 2.14 -0.27
CA TYR A 178 -25.52 3.19 0.43
C TYR A 178 -25.66 4.40 -0.53
N ARG A 179 -26.37 4.19 -1.66
CA ARG A 179 -27.09 5.31 -2.25
C ARG A 179 -28.04 5.80 -1.17
N LYS A 180 -28.10 7.12 -1.00
CA LYS A 180 -29.16 7.81 -0.26
C LYS A 180 -30.51 7.49 -0.92
N ASP A 181 -31.03 6.30 -0.70
CA ASP A 181 -32.38 5.88 -1.09
C ASP A 181 -32.98 5.06 0.07
N SER A 182 -32.96 5.65 1.26
CA SER A 182 -34.00 5.37 2.25
C SER A 182 -34.53 6.72 2.67
N ARG A 183 -35.64 7.08 2.00
CA ARG A 183 -36.45 8.24 2.32
C ARG A 183 -36.74 8.26 3.81
N ILE A 184 -36.87 9.48 4.31
CA ILE A 184 -37.67 9.85 5.47
C ILE A 184 -38.84 8.86 5.62
N ALA A 185 -38.89 8.20 6.77
CA ALA A 185 -40.08 7.70 7.43
C ALA A 185 -39.81 7.81 8.92
#